data_AF-A0A497P001-F1
#
_entry.id   AF-A0A497P001-F1
#
_cell.length_a   1.000
_cell.length_b   1.000
_cell.length_c   1.000
_cell.angle_alpha   90.00
_cell.angle_beta   90.00
_cell.angle_gamma   90.00
#
_symmetry.space_group_name_H-M   'P 1'
#
loop_
_entity.id
_entity.type
_entity.pdbx_description
1 polymer ?
#
loop_
_entity_poly.entity_id
_entity_poly.type
_entity_poly.pdbx_seq_one_letter_code
_entity_poly.pdbx_strand_id
1 'polypeptide(L)'
;MKNLVITGIALTMIIGLSGAVIWMNQIGKSNPLKHDTDRWAVIEDINRDRIAVETVSDEVWSQLTQLNQNETRMWIGGIVSDYDNKWGFRFDPETITVAEVTAEGLQATIRYISENLDYWLGEWAYVNAKVIEIHSGP
;
A
#
# COMPACT_ATOMS: atom_id res chain seq x y z
N MET A 1 -14.29 -38.93 31.62
CA MET A 1 -15.22 -38.31 30.64
C MET A 1 -15.17 -36.78 30.63
N LYS A 2 -15.25 -36.07 31.79
CA LYS A 2 -15.12 -34.60 31.84
C LYS A 2 -13.83 -34.05 31.18
N ASN A 3 -12.67 -34.67 31.43
CA ASN A 3 -11.40 -34.17 30.90
C ASN A 3 -11.28 -34.32 29.38
N LEU A 4 -11.85 -35.38 28.77
CA LEU A 4 -11.86 -35.60 27.32
C LEU A 4 -12.75 -34.58 26.56
N VAL A 5 -13.87 -34.18 27.17
CA VAL A 5 -14.77 -33.16 26.60
C VAL A 5 -14.11 -31.78 26.65
N ILE A 6 -13.39 -31.45 27.72
CA ILE A 6 -12.67 -30.17 27.85
C ILE A 6 -11.52 -30.08 26.83
N THR A 7 -10.76 -31.17 26.62
CA THR A 7 -9.67 -31.19 25.62
C THR A 7 -10.20 -31.06 24.19
N GLY A 8 -11.33 -31.72 23.87
CA GLY A 8 -11.96 -31.61 22.55
C GLY A 8 -12.44 -30.19 22.23
N ILE A 9 -13.08 -29.53 23.20
CA ILE A 9 -13.57 -28.14 23.06
C ILE A 9 -12.41 -27.14 22.92
N ALA A 10 -11.33 -27.33 23.70
CA ALA A 10 -10.13 -26.48 23.62
C ALA A 10 -9.43 -26.59 22.25
N LEU A 11 -9.32 -27.78 21.67
CA LEU A 11 -8.73 -27.98 20.35
C LEU A 11 -9.56 -27.33 19.23
N THR A 12 -10.88 -27.43 19.28
CA THR A 12 -11.75 -26.77 18.29
C THR A 12 -11.68 -25.25 18.35
N MET A 13 -11.55 -24.66 19.55
CA MET A 13 -11.36 -23.22 19.71
C MET A 13 -10.00 -22.76 19.16
N ILE A 14 -8.92 -23.51 19.39
CA ILE A 14 -7.60 -23.18 18.86
C ILE A 14 -7.60 -23.23 17.32
N ILE A 15 -8.19 -24.26 16.72
CA ILE A 15 -8.27 -24.39 15.25
C ILE A 15 -9.14 -23.28 14.65
N GLY A 16 -10.27 -22.95 15.29
CA GLY A 16 -11.14 -21.85 14.86
C GLY A 16 -10.46 -20.48 14.92
N LEU A 17 -9.73 -20.19 16.01
CA LEU A 17 -8.94 -18.96 16.15
C LEU A 17 -7.80 -18.89 15.13
N SER A 18 -7.09 -20.00 14.92
CA SER A 18 -6.03 -20.10 13.91
C SER A 18 -6.57 -19.87 12.50
N GLY A 19 -7.73 -20.46 12.19
CA GLY A 19 -8.41 -20.28 10.90
C GLY A 19 -8.85 -18.84 10.66
N ALA A 20 -9.41 -18.17 11.67
CA ALA A 20 -9.82 -16.77 11.58
C ALA A 20 -8.63 -15.83 11.34
N VAL A 21 -7.49 -16.07 12.02
CA VAL A 21 -6.25 -15.29 11.83
C VAL A 21 -5.70 -15.46 10.42
N ILE A 22 -5.65 -16.70 9.90
CA ILE A 22 -5.19 -16.97 8.53
C ILE A 22 -6.09 -16.27 7.50
N TRP A 23 -7.41 -16.30 7.70
CA TRP A 23 -8.37 -15.70 6.77
C TRP A 23 -8.31 -14.17 6.79
N MET A 24 -8.19 -13.55 7.97
CA MET A 24 -7.99 -12.10 8.10
C MET A 24 -6.71 -11.62 7.42
N ASN A 25 -5.62 -12.39 7.54
CA ASN A 25 -4.35 -12.07 6.89
C ASN A 25 -4.45 -12.10 5.36
N GLN A 26 -5.23 -13.04 4.80
CA GLN A 26 -5.46 -13.11 3.36
C GLN A 26 -6.28 -11.94 2.80
N ILE A 27 -7.21 -11.39 3.59
CA ILE A 27 -8.01 -10.23 3.18
C ILE A 27 -7.12 -8.98 3.09
N GLY A 28 -6.24 -8.76 4.06
CA GLY A 28 -5.24 -7.66 4.03
C GLY A 28 -4.37 -7.72 2.76
N LYS A 29 -3.81 -8.91 2.47
CA LYS A 29 -3.05 -9.19 1.25
C LYS A 29 -3.81 -8.99 -0.05
N SER A 30 -5.13 -8.95 -0.04
CA SER A 30 -5.93 -8.74 -1.26
C SER A 30 -6.29 -7.27 -1.50
N ASN A 31 -6.14 -6.40 -0.49
CA ASN A 31 -6.56 -5.01 -0.58
C ASN A 31 -5.44 -4.15 -1.21
N PRO A 32 -5.64 -3.57 -2.43
CA PRO A 32 -4.65 -2.69 -3.04
C PRO A 32 -4.52 -1.32 -2.33
N LEU A 33 -5.52 -0.94 -1.54
CA LEU A 33 -5.61 0.37 -0.89
C LEU A 33 -5.42 0.28 0.62
N LYS A 34 -4.77 -0.77 1.12
CA LYS A 34 -4.40 -0.86 2.54
C LYS A 34 -3.51 0.32 2.90
N HIS A 35 -3.80 0.97 4.03
CA HIS A 35 -3.09 2.12 4.60
C HIS A 35 -3.17 2.02 6.13
N ASP A 36 -2.23 2.66 6.82
CA ASP A 36 -2.14 2.61 8.29
C ASP A 36 -2.60 3.91 8.98
N THR A 37 -2.74 5.01 8.23
CA THR A 37 -3.07 6.34 8.75
C THR A 37 -4.35 6.92 8.14
N ASP A 38 -4.97 7.86 8.84
CA ASP A 38 -6.18 8.56 8.37
C ASP A 38 -5.90 9.59 7.27
N ARG A 39 -4.62 9.85 6.94
CA ARG A 39 -4.18 10.83 5.94
C ARG A 39 -3.46 10.14 4.80
N TRP A 40 -4.20 9.83 3.75
CA TRP A 40 -3.69 9.03 2.63
C TRP A 40 -4.37 9.41 1.31
N ALA A 41 -3.68 9.14 0.22
CA ALA A 41 -4.14 9.38 -1.13
C ALA A 41 -4.22 8.07 -1.92
N VAL A 42 -5.09 8.01 -2.93
CA VAL A 42 -5.07 6.94 -3.93
C VAL A 42 -4.40 7.45 -5.18
N ILE A 43 -3.32 6.80 -5.60
CA ILE A 43 -2.69 7.07 -6.89
C ILE A 43 -3.08 5.99 -7.89
N GLU A 44 -3.29 6.38 -9.15
CA GLU A 44 -3.61 5.48 -10.28
C GLU A 44 -2.57 5.63 -11.39
N ASP A 45 -1.88 4.55 -11.71
CA ASP A 45 -0.87 4.53 -12.77
C ASP A 45 -1.49 4.50 -14.18
N ILE A 46 -0.65 4.41 -15.22
CA ILE A 46 -1.12 4.36 -16.61
C ILE A 46 -1.92 3.10 -16.96
N ASN A 47 -1.75 2.02 -16.18
CA ASN A 47 -2.41 0.74 -16.37
C ASN A 47 -3.70 0.61 -15.55
N ARG A 48 -4.11 1.70 -14.88
CA ARG A 48 -5.25 1.74 -13.94
C ARG A 48 -5.03 0.90 -12.68
N ASP A 49 -3.80 0.53 -12.39
CA ASP A 49 -3.46 -0.06 -11.10
C ASP A 49 -3.44 1.05 -10.05
N ARG A 50 -3.91 0.72 -8.84
CA ARG A 50 -4.10 1.69 -7.76
C ARG A 50 -3.40 1.24 -6.51
N ILE A 51 -2.80 2.17 -5.80
CA ILE A 51 -2.17 1.93 -4.50
C ILE A 51 -2.42 3.12 -3.57
N ALA A 52 -2.49 2.85 -2.28
CA ALA A 52 -2.51 3.90 -1.27
C ALA A 52 -1.10 4.50 -1.10
N VAL A 53 -1.05 5.82 -0.96
CA VAL A 53 0.16 6.58 -0.63
C VAL A 53 -0.12 7.40 0.63
N GLU A 54 0.75 7.25 1.61
CA GLU A 54 0.72 7.96 2.88
C GLU A 54 1.96 8.85 2.94
N THR A 55 1.89 10.01 3.58
CA THR A 55 3.07 10.86 3.76
C THR A 55 3.03 11.60 5.08
N VAL A 56 4.19 11.73 5.71
CA VAL A 56 4.37 12.54 6.92
C VAL A 56 4.61 14.03 6.60
N SER A 57 4.86 14.37 5.32
CA SER A 57 5.21 15.72 4.88
C SER A 57 3.96 16.52 4.47
N ASP A 58 3.76 17.68 5.11
CA ASP A 58 2.69 18.61 4.74
C ASP A 58 2.87 19.21 3.35
N GLU A 59 4.11 19.40 2.92
CA GLU A 59 4.42 19.90 1.58
C GLU A 59 4.00 18.88 0.52
N VAL A 60 4.41 17.62 0.68
CA VAL A 60 4.06 16.54 -0.23
C VAL A 60 2.55 16.33 -0.25
N TRP A 61 1.89 16.39 0.90
CA TRP A 61 0.43 16.30 0.97
C TRP A 61 -0.28 17.43 0.21
N SER A 62 0.22 18.67 0.34
CA SER A 62 -0.31 19.81 -0.41
C SER A 62 -0.16 19.58 -1.92
N GLN A 63 0.98 19.05 -2.36
CA GLN A 63 1.21 18.67 -3.76
C GLN A 63 0.22 17.60 -4.22
N LEU A 64 0.06 16.49 -3.48
CA LEU A 64 -0.89 15.42 -3.82
C LEU A 64 -2.33 15.95 -3.92
N THR A 65 -2.72 16.83 -3.00
CA THR A 65 -4.04 17.48 -3.00
C THR A 65 -4.24 18.34 -4.24
N GLN A 66 -3.24 19.14 -4.62
CA GLN A 66 -3.28 19.96 -5.84
C GLN A 66 -3.35 19.10 -7.10
N LEU A 67 -2.62 17.97 -7.16
CA LEU A 67 -2.69 17.05 -8.29
C LEU A 67 -4.09 16.45 -8.45
N ASN A 68 -4.76 16.13 -7.35
CA ASN A 68 -6.13 15.64 -7.38
C ASN A 68 -7.10 16.72 -7.91
N GLN A 69 -7.00 17.94 -7.38
CA GLN A 69 -7.86 19.07 -7.79
C GLN A 69 -7.67 19.46 -9.26
N ASN A 70 -6.44 19.38 -9.77
CA ASN A 70 -6.10 19.77 -11.13
C ASN A 70 -6.20 18.61 -12.15
N GLU A 71 -6.47 17.39 -11.69
CA GLU A 71 -6.50 16.15 -12.49
C GLU A 71 -5.19 15.87 -13.27
N THR A 72 -4.07 16.39 -12.78
CA THR A 72 -2.75 16.31 -13.41
C THR A 72 -2.02 15.02 -13.05
N ARG A 73 -1.18 14.55 -13.98
CA ARG A 73 -0.34 13.36 -13.82
C ARG A 73 1.10 13.78 -13.55
N MET A 74 1.73 13.19 -12.55
CA MET A 74 3.13 13.45 -12.16
C MET A 74 3.82 12.14 -11.81
N TRP A 75 5.14 12.17 -11.65
CA TRP A 75 5.86 11.05 -11.04
C TRP A 75 5.68 11.14 -9.53
N ILE A 76 5.06 10.11 -8.95
CA ILE A 76 4.86 9.98 -7.51
C ILE A 76 5.59 8.72 -7.08
N GLY A 77 6.43 8.83 -6.04
CA GLY A 77 7.31 7.74 -5.68
C GLY A 77 8.02 7.95 -4.35
N GLY A 78 8.86 6.99 -4.00
CA GLY A 78 9.63 6.94 -2.76
C GLY A 78 10.41 5.63 -2.70
N ILE A 79 11.00 5.35 -1.53
CA ILE A 79 11.63 4.07 -1.27
C ILE A 79 10.55 2.99 -1.17
N VAL A 80 10.72 1.90 -1.90
CA VAL A 80 9.79 0.77 -1.87
C VAL A 80 10.06 -0.08 -0.63
N SER A 81 9.02 -0.28 0.18
CA SER A 81 9.06 -1.06 1.41
C SER A 81 8.08 -2.23 1.35
N ASP A 82 8.47 -3.37 1.91
CA ASP A 82 7.61 -4.55 2.03
C ASP A 82 6.32 -4.17 2.78
N TYR A 83 5.18 -4.60 2.25
CA TYR A 83 3.90 -4.27 2.84
C TYR A 83 2.83 -5.30 2.50
N ASP A 84 2.06 -5.66 3.50
CA ASP A 84 1.06 -6.71 3.42
C ASP A 84 -0.25 -6.23 2.75
N ASN A 85 -0.16 -5.90 1.45
CA ASN A 85 -1.27 -5.48 0.59
C ASN A 85 -1.26 -6.29 -0.73
N LYS A 86 -2.17 -6.00 -1.67
CA LYS A 86 -2.24 -6.68 -2.98
C LYS A 86 -0.92 -6.70 -3.75
N TRP A 87 -0.13 -5.64 -3.62
CA TRP A 87 1.08 -5.42 -4.40
C TRP A 87 2.33 -5.96 -3.71
N GLY A 88 2.25 -6.29 -2.42
CA GLY A 88 3.41 -6.68 -1.61
C GLY A 88 4.30 -5.50 -1.20
N PHE A 89 3.90 -4.26 -1.51
CA PHE A 89 4.71 -3.09 -1.17
C PHE A 89 3.88 -1.85 -0.90
N ARG A 90 4.51 -0.89 -0.23
CA ARG A 90 4.11 0.52 -0.20
C ARG A 90 5.33 1.39 -0.48
N PHE A 91 5.10 2.65 -0.83
CA PHE A 91 6.17 3.64 -0.74
C PHE A 91 6.32 4.06 0.72
N ASP A 92 7.56 4.18 1.21
CA ASP A 92 7.85 4.63 2.57
C ASP A 92 7.30 6.05 2.78
N PRO A 93 6.37 6.26 3.73
CA PRO A 93 5.74 7.55 3.98
C PRO A 93 6.71 8.70 4.30
N GLU A 94 7.92 8.39 4.77
CA GLU A 94 8.95 9.38 5.08
C GLU A 94 9.71 9.87 3.84
N THR A 95 9.57 9.17 2.71
CA THR A 95 10.38 9.40 1.51
C THR A 95 9.57 9.81 0.28
N ILE A 96 8.25 9.99 0.44
CA ILE A 96 7.38 10.32 -0.69
C ILE A 96 7.82 11.62 -1.35
N THR A 97 7.86 11.58 -2.67
CA THR A 97 8.19 12.72 -3.53
C THR A 97 7.23 12.79 -4.71
N VAL A 98 7.00 14.02 -5.16
CA VAL A 98 6.28 14.34 -6.39
C VAL A 98 7.25 15.08 -7.30
N ALA A 99 7.42 14.62 -8.54
CA ALA A 99 8.39 15.15 -9.47
C ALA A 99 7.84 15.24 -10.91
N GLU A 100 8.29 16.26 -11.66
CA GLU A 100 8.00 16.40 -13.09
C GLU A 100 8.91 15.52 -13.94
N VAL A 101 10.18 15.42 -13.56
CA VAL A 101 11.22 14.65 -14.24
C VAL A 101 11.95 13.79 -13.22
N THR A 102 12.24 12.55 -13.59
CA THR A 102 12.96 11.58 -12.76
C THR A 102 14.00 10.85 -13.60
N ALA A 103 14.96 10.20 -12.95
CA ALA A 103 15.90 9.34 -13.68
C ALA A 103 15.14 8.15 -14.28
N GLU A 104 15.31 7.89 -15.58
CA GLU A 104 14.55 6.86 -16.32
C GLU A 104 14.61 5.48 -15.66
N GLY A 105 15.76 5.11 -15.09
CA GLY A 105 15.96 3.83 -14.40
C GLY A 105 15.13 3.64 -13.12
N LEU A 106 14.53 4.70 -12.58
CA LEU A 106 13.69 4.65 -11.38
C LEU A 106 12.19 4.66 -11.72
N GLN A 107 11.84 4.74 -13.01
CA GLN A 107 10.45 4.82 -13.46
C GLN A 107 9.88 3.42 -13.66
N ALA A 108 8.72 3.14 -13.06
CA ALA A 108 8.04 1.85 -13.18
C ALA A 108 6.51 2.00 -13.06
N THR A 109 5.79 0.92 -13.37
CA THR A 109 4.36 0.80 -13.06
C THR A 109 4.17 0.05 -11.75
N ILE A 110 3.03 0.23 -11.09
CA ILE A 110 2.77 -0.42 -9.77
C ILE A 110 2.92 -1.93 -9.90
N ARG A 111 2.34 -2.50 -10.95
CA ARG A 111 2.41 -3.94 -11.23
C ARG A 111 3.82 -4.41 -11.52
N TYR A 112 4.60 -3.64 -12.29
CA TYR A 112 5.98 -4.02 -12.58
C TYR A 112 6.84 -4.03 -11.31
N ILE A 113 6.64 -3.07 -10.39
CA ILE A 113 7.29 -3.08 -9.07
C ILE A 113 6.91 -4.34 -8.31
N SER A 114 5.61 -4.64 -8.22
CA SER A 114 5.08 -5.82 -7.52
C SER A 114 5.61 -7.15 -8.09
N GLU A 115 5.66 -7.30 -9.42
CA GLU A 115 6.15 -8.50 -10.09
C GLU A 115 7.67 -8.69 -9.95
N ASN A 116 8.41 -7.61 -9.65
CA ASN A 116 9.87 -7.60 -9.50
C ASN A 116 10.28 -7.09 -8.11
N LEU A 117 9.50 -7.40 -7.08
CA LEU A 117 9.60 -6.77 -5.76
C LEU A 117 11.00 -6.86 -5.14
N ASP A 118 11.67 -8.02 -5.23
CA ASP A 118 13.02 -8.24 -4.70
C ASP A 118 14.06 -7.24 -5.26
N TYR A 119 13.88 -6.76 -6.50
CA TYR A 119 14.75 -5.76 -7.09
C TYR A 119 14.49 -4.35 -6.53
N TRP A 120 13.23 -4.05 -6.21
CA TRP A 120 12.81 -2.72 -5.79
C TRP A 120 12.86 -2.49 -4.28
N LEU A 121 12.79 -3.54 -3.45
CA LEU A 121 12.81 -3.40 -2.00
C LEU A 121 14.06 -2.65 -1.51
N GLY A 122 13.84 -1.53 -0.81
CA GLY A 122 14.89 -0.64 -0.33
C GLY A 122 15.43 0.35 -1.39
N GLU A 123 14.99 0.22 -2.65
CA GLU A 123 15.34 1.11 -3.75
C GLU A 123 14.25 2.15 -4.00
N TRP A 124 14.61 3.21 -4.71
CA TRP A 124 13.68 4.26 -5.09
C TRP A 124 12.91 3.87 -6.34
N ALA A 125 11.58 4.05 -6.33
CA ALA A 125 10.77 3.92 -7.54
C ALA A 125 9.78 5.09 -7.68
N TYR A 126 9.49 5.45 -8.92
CA TYR A 126 8.51 6.45 -9.29
C TYR A 126 7.47 5.86 -10.25
N VAL A 127 6.22 6.18 -10.00
CA VAL A 127 5.09 5.79 -10.84
C VAL A 127 4.49 7.03 -11.48
N ASN A 128 4.30 6.99 -12.79
CA ASN A 128 3.61 8.06 -13.51
C ASN A 128 2.12 7.97 -13.19
N ALA A 129 1.62 8.75 -12.24
CA ALA A 129 0.33 8.53 -11.61
C ALA A 129 -0.53 9.80 -11.51
N LYS A 130 -1.85 9.60 -11.56
CA LYS A 130 -2.83 10.61 -11.13
C LYS A 130 -3.18 10.35 -9.68
N VAL A 131 -3.46 11.41 -8.92
CA VAL A 131 -4.10 11.28 -7.61
C VAL A 131 -5.62 11.31 -7.83
N ILE A 132 -6.31 10.20 -7.54
CA ILE A 132 -7.74 10.05 -7.82
C ILE A 132 -8.62 10.24 -6.60
N GLU A 133 -8.07 10.06 -5.39
CA GLU A 133 -8.76 10.27 -4.13
C GLU A 133 -7.81 10.85 -3.08
N ILE A 134 -8.33 11.70 -2.21
CA ILE A 134 -7.64 12.30 -1.05
C ILE A 134 -8.52 12.04 0.17
N HIS A 135 -7.93 11.44 1.20
CA HIS A 135 -8.59 11.11 2.46
C HIS A 135 -7.82 11.74 3.61
N SER A 136 -8.50 12.52 4.44
CA SER A 136 -7.98 13.04 5.70
C SER A 136 -9.05 12.88 6.76
N GLY A 137 -8.71 12.29 7.90
CA GLY A 137 -9.60 12.19 9.06
C GLY A 137 -10.16 13.56 9.52
N PRO A 138 -11.27 13.56 10.27
CA PRO A 138 -11.86 14.77 10.87
C PRO A 138 -10.96 15.44 11.92
#